data_AF-A0A7K2S960-F1
#
_entry.id   AF-A0A7K2S960-F1
#
_cell.length_a   1.000
_cell.length_b   1.000
_cell.length_c   1.000
_cell.angle_alpha   90.00
_cell.angle_beta   90.00
_cell.angle_gamma   90.00
#
_symmetry.space_group_name_H-M   'P 1'
#
loop_
_entity.id
_entity.type
_entity.pdbx_description
1 polymer ?
#
loop_
_entity_poly.entity_id
_entity_poly.type
_entity_poly.pdbx_seq_one_letter_code
_entity_poly.pdbx_strand_id
1 'polypeptide(L)'
;MVDRIRVTGAWPTDLAAALPCREEEALLGALRQPDYPALASCPICDEPPESVVSCVEDPTADGCSVVLVDFKPCRHGIRVPTDA
;
A
#
# COMPACT_ATOMS: atom_id res chain seq x y z
N MET A 1 -16.56 -36.03 -19.41
CA MET A 1 -15.13 -36.19 -19.72
C MET A 1 -14.45 -35.00 -19.05
N VAL A 2 -13.77 -35.21 -17.92
CA VAL A 2 -13.15 -34.11 -17.17
C VAL A 2 -11.89 -33.72 -17.91
N ASP A 3 -11.87 -32.51 -18.46
CA ASP A 3 -10.69 -31.94 -19.08
C ASP A 3 -9.60 -31.82 -18.01
N ARG A 4 -8.64 -32.75 -18.05
CA ARG A 4 -7.52 -32.75 -17.12
C ARG A 4 -6.58 -31.66 -17.59
N ILE A 5 -6.71 -30.49 -16.97
CA ILE A 5 -5.76 -29.39 -17.07
C ILE A 5 -4.35 -29.97 -16.85
N ARG A 6 -3.55 -30.04 -17.93
CA ARG A 6 -2.13 -30.41 -17.83
C ARG A 6 -1.39 -29.22 -17.22
N VAL A 7 -1.19 -29.28 -15.91
CA VAL A 7 -0.32 -28.33 -15.20
C VAL A 7 1.12 -28.71 -15.51
N THR A 8 1.76 -27.98 -16.42
CA THR A 8 3.20 -28.09 -16.67
C THR A 8 3.94 -27.38 -15.53
N GLY A 9 5.16 -27.83 -15.21
CA GLY A 9 5.96 -27.25 -14.10
C GLY A 9 6.30 -25.75 -14.26
N ALA A 10 6.09 -25.17 -15.44
CA ALA A 10 6.23 -23.73 -15.71
C ALA A 10 5.01 -22.92 -15.25
N TRP A 11 3.81 -23.52 -15.23
CA TRP A 11 2.58 -22.80 -14.91
C TRP A 11 2.58 -22.23 -13.48
N PRO A 12 2.96 -22.95 -12.42
CA PRO A 12 3.03 -22.36 -11.07
C PRO A 12 3.93 -21.12 -11.01
N THR A 13 5.05 -21.14 -11.74
CA THR A 13 6.01 -20.03 -11.80
C THR A 13 5.45 -18.84 -12.58
N ASP A 14 4.85 -19.08 -13.75
CA ASP A 14 4.23 -18.03 -14.56
C ASP A 14 3.03 -17.40 -13.84
N LEU A 15 2.27 -18.19 -13.09
CA LEU A 15 1.16 -17.72 -12.28
C LEU A 15 1.65 -16.90 -11.08
N ALA A 16 2.67 -17.38 -10.36
CA ALA A 16 3.31 -16.64 -9.28
C ALA A 16 3.91 -15.31 -9.76
N ALA A 17 4.47 -15.26 -10.97
CA ALA A 17 4.99 -14.05 -11.57
C ALA A 17 3.89 -13.07 -12.02
N ALA A 18 2.71 -13.57 -12.42
CA ALA A 18 1.59 -12.74 -12.87
C ALA A 18 0.69 -12.22 -11.72
N LEU A 19 0.75 -12.84 -10.54
CA LEU A 19 -0.07 -12.47 -9.37
C LEU A 19 0.22 -11.04 -8.86
N PRO A 20 1.48 -10.58 -8.70
CA PRO A 20 1.77 -9.23 -8.22
C PRO A 20 1.18 -8.15 -9.13
N CYS A 21 1.30 -8.30 -10.45
CA CYS A 21 0.75 -7.33 -11.40
C CYS A 21 -0.78 -7.27 -11.32
N ARG A 22 -1.45 -8.42 -11.18
CA ARG A 22 -2.92 -8.47 -11.03
C ARG A 22 -3.39 -7.86 -9.71
N GLU A 23 -2.64 -8.07 -8.64
CA GLU A 23 -2.93 -7.47 -7.34
C GLU A 23 -2.78 -5.95 -7.40
N GLU A 24 -1.70 -5.45 -8.00
CA GLU A 24 -1.49 -4.01 -8.22
C GLU A 24 -2.60 -3.40 -9.07
N GLU A 25 -2.97 -4.03 -10.19
CA GLU A 25 -4.07 -3.56 -11.04
C GLU A 25 -5.41 -3.51 -10.30
N ALA A 26 -5.70 -4.52 -9.47
CA ALA A 26 -6.91 -4.56 -8.66
C ALA A 26 -6.93 -3.44 -7.61
N LEU A 27 -5.80 -3.23 -6.91
CA LEU A 27 -5.64 -2.17 -5.92
C LEU A 27 -5.79 -0.79 -6.57
N LEU A 28 -5.08 -0.53 -7.67
CA LEU A 28 -5.19 0.72 -8.42
C LEU A 28 -6.61 0.94 -8.97
N GLY A 29 -7.28 -0.13 -9.40
CA GLY A 29 -8.68 -0.08 -9.83
C GLY A 29 -9.62 0.35 -8.70
N ALA A 30 -9.42 -0.16 -7.48
CA ALA A 30 -10.18 0.21 -6.30
C ALA A 30 -9.93 1.66 -5.86
N LEU A 31 -8.66 2.10 -5.84
CA LEU A 31 -8.26 3.46 -5.47
C LEU A 31 -8.78 4.54 -6.44
N ARG A 32 -9.12 4.16 -7.67
CA ARG A 32 -9.65 5.06 -8.71
C ARG A 32 -11.17 5.09 -8.75
N GLN A 33 -11.87 4.33 -7.91
CA GLN A 33 -13.33 4.38 -7.88
C GLN A 33 -13.79 5.77 -7.41
N PRO A 34 -14.86 6.33 -8.00
CA PRO A 34 -15.33 7.68 -7.67
C PRO A 34 -15.85 7.84 -6.24
N ASP A 35 -16.24 6.73 -5.60
CA ASP A 35 -16.68 6.66 -4.21
C ASP A 35 -15.53 6.38 -3.23
N TYR A 36 -14.29 6.23 -3.72
CA TYR A 36 -13.14 6.12 -2.85
C TYR A 36 -12.96 7.42 -2.03
N PRO A 37 -12.77 7.33 -0.71
CA PRO A 37 -12.74 8.51 0.14
C PRO A 37 -11.56 9.42 -0.21
N ALA A 38 -11.78 10.73 -0.10
CA ALA A 38 -10.69 11.70 -0.21
C ALA A 38 -9.64 11.49 0.90
N LEU A 39 -8.42 11.92 0.63
CA LEU A 39 -7.35 11.93 1.63
C LEU A 39 -7.76 12.83 2.80
N ALA A 40 -7.50 12.35 4.02
CA ALA A 40 -7.73 13.16 5.23
C ALA A 40 -6.80 14.37 5.27
N SER A 41 -7.28 15.50 5.81
CA SER A 41 -6.49 16.71 6.01
C SER A 41 -5.24 16.43 6.87
N CYS A 42 -4.20 17.24 6.68
CA CYS A 42 -3.04 17.20 7.57
C CYS A 42 -3.47 17.55 9.00
N PRO A 43 -3.25 16.70 10.01
CA PRO A 43 -3.75 16.97 11.36
C PRO A 43 -2.95 18.06 12.11
N ILE A 44 -1.87 18.57 11.53
CA ILE A 44 -1.07 19.66 12.12
C ILE A 44 -1.53 21.03 11.64
N CYS A 45 -1.80 21.20 10.35
CA CYS A 45 -2.18 22.49 9.75
C CYS A 45 -3.58 22.52 9.12
N ASP A 46 -4.30 21.41 9.15
CA ASP A 46 -5.64 21.21 8.56
C ASP A 46 -5.71 21.44 7.04
N GLU A 47 -4.57 21.52 6.37
CA GLU A 47 -4.50 21.69 4.92
C GLU A 47 -4.84 20.37 4.20
N PRO A 48 -5.70 20.39 3.17
CA PRO A 48 -6.01 19.19 2.39
C PRO A 48 -4.77 18.75 1.59
N PRO A 49 -4.30 17.49 1.74
CA PRO A 49 -3.10 17.06 1.04
C PRO A 49 -3.38 16.74 -0.43
N GLU A 50 -2.40 17.05 -1.28
CA GLU A 50 -2.36 16.56 -2.66
C GLU A 50 -1.88 15.09 -2.70
N SER A 51 -1.01 14.71 -1.77
CA SER A 51 -0.53 13.34 -1.60
C SER A 51 -0.08 13.08 -0.18
N VAL A 52 -0.21 11.81 0.23
CA VAL A 52 0.29 11.28 1.50
C VAL A 52 1.24 10.12 1.17
N VAL A 53 2.45 10.16 1.72
CA VAL A 53 3.47 9.12 1.52
C VAL A 53 3.80 8.51 2.87
N SER A 54 3.83 7.19 2.95
CA SER A 54 4.23 6.49 4.17
C SER A 54 5.47 5.64 3.95
N CYS A 55 6.42 5.68 4.89
CA CYS A 55 7.53 4.75 4.95
C CYS A 55 7.63 4.12 6.34
N VAL A 56 7.92 2.82 6.38
CA VAL A 56 8.24 2.13 7.63
C VAL A 56 9.68 2.53 8.00
N GLU A 57 9.86 3.18 9.14
CA GLU A 57 11.19 3.41 9.69
C GLU A 57 11.68 2.11 10.36
N ASP A 58 12.98 1.84 10.27
CA ASP A 58 13.59 0.72 10.98
C ASP A 58 13.30 0.82 12.49
N PRO A 59 13.11 -0.32 13.18
CA PRO A 59 12.87 -0.31 14.62
C PRO A 59 13.98 0.46 15.34
N THR A 60 13.58 1.38 16.23
CA THR A 60 14.57 2.06 17.09
C THR A 60 15.18 1.07 18.08
N ALA A 61 16.22 1.48 18.81
CA ALA A 61 16.87 0.64 19.84
C ALA A 61 15.88 0.10 20.90
N ASP A 62 14.73 0.76 21.06
CA ASP A 62 13.67 0.39 21.99
C ASP A 62 12.69 -0.65 21.40
N GLY A 63 12.91 -1.10 20.16
CA GLY A 63 12.12 -2.14 19.49
C GLY A 63 10.78 -1.68 18.91
N CYS A 64 10.46 -0.38 18.99
CA CYS A 64 9.25 0.15 18.39
C CYS A 64 9.46 0.42 16.89
N SER A 65 8.69 -0.29 16.07
CA SER A 65 8.51 0.04 14.65
C SER A 65 7.55 1.22 14.54
N VAL A 66 7.89 2.18 13.69
CA VAL A 66 7.06 3.36 13.43
C VAL A 66 6.89 3.55 11.93
N VAL A 67 5.71 3.98 11.52
CA VAL A 67 5.45 4.43 10.16
C VAL A 67 5.49 5.94 10.16
N LEU A 68 6.40 6.52 9.37
CA LEU A 68 6.41 7.94 9.09
C LEU A 68 5.41 8.22 7.96
N VAL A 69 4.51 9.17 8.18
CA VAL A 69 3.48 9.61 7.24
C VAL A 69 3.70 11.08 6.90
N ASP A 70 4.08 11.36 5.66
CA ASP A 70 4.36 12.70 5.15
C ASP A 70 3.21 13.24 4.29
N PHE A 71 2.79 14.48 4.58
CA PHE A 71 1.72 15.18 3.88
C PHE A 71 2.30 16.26 2.95
N LYS A 72 1.94 16.23 1.66
CA LYS A 72 2.28 17.27 0.69
C LYS A 72 1.05 18.13 0.35
N PRO A 73 1.18 19.46 0.20
CA PRO A 73 2.45 20.21 0.08
C PRO A 73 3.03 20.73 1.41
N CYS A 74 2.32 20.62 2.53
CA CYS A 74 2.70 21.25 3.80
C CYS A 74 4.00 20.71 4.46
N ARG A 75 4.49 19.52 4.05
CA ARG A 75 5.72 18.88 4.55
C ARG A 75 5.69 18.49 6.03
N HIS A 76 4.50 18.36 6.61
CA HIS A 76 4.37 17.79 7.94
C HIS A 76 4.48 16.27 7.90
N GLY A 77 5.33 15.73 8.78
CA GLY A 77 5.54 14.29 8.97
C GLY A 77 5.06 13.84 10.34
N ILE A 78 4.40 12.69 10.41
CA ILE A 78 3.83 12.12 11.64
C ILE A 78 4.34 10.70 11.82
N ARG A 79 4.80 10.37 13.02
CA ARG A 79 5.17 9.01 13.39
C ARG A 79 3.99 8.29 14.02
N VAL A 80 3.56 7.22 13.38
CA VAL A 80 2.51 6.33 13.86
C VAL A 80 3.16 5.07 14.39
N PRO A 81 3.06 4.75 15.70
CA PRO A 81 3.52 3.47 16.23
C PRO A 81 2.79 2.33 15.52
N THR A 82 3.52 1.28 15.14
CA THR A 82 2.88 0.05 14.67
C THR A 82 2.92 -0.98 15.78
N ASP A 83 1.76 -1.50 16.16
CA ASP A 83 1.70 -2.70 16.98
C ASP A 83 2.27 -3.86 16.14
N ALA A 84 3.36 -4.47 16.64
CA ALA A 84 3.99 -5.64 16.03
C ALA A 84 3.18 -6.92 16.28
#